data_AF-F3GKY1-F1
#
_entry.id   AF-F3GKY1-F1
#
_cell.length_a   1.000
_cell.length_b   1.000
_cell.length_c   1.000
_cell.angle_alpha   90.00
_cell.angle_beta   90.00
_cell.angle_gamma   90.00
#
_symmetry.space_group_name_H-M   'P 1'
#
loop_
_entity.id
_entity.type
_entity.pdbx_description
1 polymer ?
#
loop_
_entity_poly.entity_id
_entity_poly.type
_entity_poly.pdbx_seq_one_letter_code
_entity_poly.pdbx_strand_id
1 'polypeptide(L)' 'FMKALQARNIGTGIHFIATHLHSYYRKRFPDVRLPDTEWNSSRLCSIPLFPDMTLDDVERVVGAIESTVESSH' A
#
# COMPACT_ATOMS: atom_id res chain seq x y z
N PHE A 1 -6.16 -6.65 2.47
CA PHE A 1 -4.77 -6.49 2.92
C PHE A 1 -4.56 -5.30 3.86
N MET A 2 -4.43 -4.05 3.40
CA MET A 2 -4.11 -2.90 4.29
C MET A 2 -5.06 -2.71 5.48
N LYS A 3 -6.39 -2.87 5.29
CA LYS A 3 -7.37 -2.84 6.40
C LYS A 3 -7.13 -3.95 7.45
N ALA A 4 -6.65 -5.11 7.04
CA ALA A 4 -6.35 -6.21 7.95
C ALA A 4 -5.07 -5.93 8.78
N LEU A 5 -4.05 -5.31 8.16
CA LEU A 5 -2.88 -4.82 8.89
C LEU A 5 -3.26 -3.69 9.87
N GLN A 6 -4.14 -2.78 9.45
CA GLN A 6 -4.66 -1.71 10.32
C GLN A 6 -5.39 -2.29 11.54
N ALA A 7 -6.21 -3.33 11.38
CA ALA A 7 -6.90 -4.00 12.49
C ALA A 7 -5.92 -4.63 13.51
N ARG A 8 -4.65 -4.86 13.11
CA ARG A 8 -3.56 -5.33 13.98
C ARG A 8 -2.66 -4.18 14.47
N ASN A 9 -3.13 -2.94 14.33
CA ASN A 9 -2.42 -1.71 14.68
C ASN A 9 -1.08 -1.55 13.93
N ILE A 10 -1.02 -1.99 12.67
CA ILE A 10 0.14 -1.80 11.78
C ILE A 10 -0.22 -0.74 10.74
N GLY A 11 0.45 0.40 10.81
CA GLY A 11 0.30 1.49 9.85
C GLY A 11 0.85 1.10 8.48
N THR A 12 0.16 1.48 7.41
CA THR A 12 0.62 1.33 6.03
C THR A 12 0.36 2.62 5.24
N GLY A 13 1.18 2.88 4.23
CA GLY A 13 1.08 4.05 3.35
C GLY A 13 0.79 3.67 1.90
N ILE A 14 0.50 4.68 1.07
CA ILE A 14 0.39 4.55 -0.39
C ILE A 14 1.34 5.57 -1.02
N HIS A 15 2.37 5.09 -1.71
CA HIS A 15 3.33 5.91 -2.44
C HIS A 15 3.45 5.41 -3.89
N PHE A 16 2.62 5.85 -4.83
CA PHE A 16 1.49 6.80 -4.68
C PHE A 16 0.30 6.35 -5.51
N ILE A 17 -0.86 6.99 -5.29
CA ILE A 17 -1.93 6.98 -6.29
C ILE A 17 -1.41 7.71 -7.52
N ALA A 18 -1.44 7.05 -8.68
CA ALA A 18 -0.94 7.59 -9.94
C ALA A 18 -1.51 8.99 -10.23
N THR A 19 -0.64 9.92 -10.60
CA THR A 19 -0.98 11.34 -10.74
C THR A 19 -2.16 11.58 -11.67
N HIS A 20 -2.21 10.89 -12.82
CA HIS A 20 -3.28 11.02 -13.80
C HIS A 20 -4.64 10.53 -13.30
N LEU A 21 -4.67 9.76 -12.21
CA LEU A 21 -5.90 9.30 -11.57
C LEU A 21 -6.47 10.32 -10.57
N HIS A 22 -5.76 11.40 -10.21
CA HIS A 22 -6.32 12.43 -9.31
C HIS A 22 -7.35 13.30 -10.05
N SER A 23 -8.33 13.83 -9.31
CA SER A 23 -9.53 14.49 -9.86
C SER A 23 -9.23 15.61 -10.86
N TYR A 24 -8.22 16.44 -10.57
CA TYR A 24 -7.78 17.51 -11.48
C TYR A 24 -7.22 16.95 -12.80
N TYR A 25 -6.32 15.97 -12.73
CA TYR A 25 -5.66 15.41 -13.91
C TYR A 25 -6.61 14.57 -14.76
N ARG A 26 -7.54 13.81 -14.15
CA ARG A 26 -8.59 13.10 -14.88
C ARG A 26 -9.48 14.04 -15.71
N LYS A 27 -9.79 15.23 -15.18
CA LYS A 27 -10.57 16.24 -15.90
C LYS A 27 -9.76 16.92 -17.02
N ARG A 28 -8.47 17.17 -16.77
CA ARG A 28 -7.58 17.86 -17.71
C ARG A 28 -7.08 16.96 -18.84
N PHE A 29 -6.89 15.68 -18.58
CA PHE A 29 -6.29 14.71 -19.49
C PHE A 29 -7.08 13.39 -19.50
N PRO A 30 -8.34 13.38 -20.00
CA PRO A 30 -9.25 12.24 -19.89
C PRO A 30 -8.78 10.99 -20.65
N ASP A 31 -7.96 11.15 -21.67
CA ASP A 31 -7.52 10.06 -22.56
C ASP A 31 -6.19 9.43 -22.12
N VAL A 32 -5.52 9.97 -21.10
CA VAL A 32 -4.25 9.42 -20.61
C VAL A 32 -4.48 8.05 -19.98
N ARG A 33 -3.80 7.05 -20.53
CA ARG A 33 -3.77 5.68 -20.03
C ARG A 33 -2.32 5.23 -19.89
N LEU A 34 -1.96 4.78 -18.69
CA LEU A 34 -0.63 4.29 -18.35
C LEU A 34 -0.80 2.95 -17.62
N PRO A 35 -1.03 1.84 -18.35
CA PRO A 35 -1.49 0.58 -17.76
C PRO A 35 -0.59 0.04 -16.64
N ASP A 36 0.74 0.12 -16.80
CA ASP A 36 1.67 -0.38 -15.78
C ASP A 36 1.67 0.50 -14.53
N THR A 37 1.57 1.82 -14.71
CA THR A 37 1.43 2.77 -13.61
C THR A 37 0.11 2.57 -12.88
N GLU A 38 -0.99 2.35 -13.61
CA GLU A 38 -2.31 2.06 -13.04
C GLU A 38 -2.33 0.75 -12.28
N TRP A 39 -1.70 -0.29 -12.84
CA TRP A 39 -1.60 -1.59 -12.22
C TRP A 39 -0.87 -1.53 -10.88
N ASN A 40 0.27 -0.84 -10.84
CA ASN A 40 1.05 -0.64 -9.61
C ASN A 40 0.28 0.23 -8.61
N SER A 41 -0.27 1.37 -9.07
CA SER A 41 -1.00 2.31 -8.21
C SER A 41 -2.18 1.67 -7.47
N SER A 42 -2.84 0.66 -8.04
CA SER A 42 -3.99 0.02 -7.40
C SER A 42 -3.61 -1.15 -6.47
N ARG A 43 -2.32 -1.51 -6.38
CA ARG A 43 -1.84 -2.71 -5.67
C ARG A 43 -0.71 -2.44 -4.70
N LEU A 44 0.07 -1.38 -4.91
CA LEU A 44 1.18 -1.02 -4.04
C LEU A 44 0.71 -0.55 -2.66
N CYS A 45 1.53 -0.83 -1.66
CA CYS A 45 1.44 -0.22 -0.34
C CYS A 45 2.84 -0.15 0.27
N SER A 46 3.05 0.80 1.17
CA SER A 46 4.29 0.91 1.94
C SER A 46 4.07 0.33 3.33
N ILE A 47 4.99 -0.54 3.74
CA ILE A 47 5.05 -1.11 5.09
C ILE A 47 5.88 -0.21 6.01
N PRO A 48 5.76 -0.35 7.35
CA PRO A 48 6.61 0.38 8.27
C PRO A 48 8.10 0.15 7.99
N LEU A 49 8.83 1.24 7.82
CA LEU A 49 10.28 1.28 7.73
C LEU A 49 10.75 2.65 8.19
N PHE A 50 11.29 2.74 9.41
CA PHE A 50 11.77 3.99 10.01
C PHE A 50 12.97 3.73 10.94
N PRO A 51 13.81 4.75 11.22
CA PRO A 51 15.11 4.55 11.87
C PRO A 51 15.08 3.87 13.24
N ASP A 52 14.04 4.15 14.03
CA ASP A 52 13.92 3.66 15.40
C ASP A 52 13.17 2.31 15.51
N MET A 53 12.91 1.61 14.40
CA MET A 53 12.28 0.28 14.45
C MET A 53 13.15 -0.71 15.20
N THR A 54 12.56 -1.37 16.20
CA THR A 54 13.20 -2.48 16.91
C THR A 54 13.03 -3.79 16.12
N LEU A 55 13.78 -4.83 16.49
CA LEU A 55 13.57 -6.17 15.93
C LEU A 55 12.16 -6.69 16.22
N ASP A 56 11.61 -6.41 17.41
CA ASP A 56 10.24 -6.77 17.78
C ASP A 56 9.21 -6.09 16.87
N ASP A 57 9.44 -4.83 16.46
CA ASP A 57 8.58 -4.14 15.49
C ASP A 57 8.63 -4.82 14.11
N VAL A 58 9.82 -5.24 13.68
CA VAL A 58 10.01 -5.96 12.41
C VAL A 58 9.28 -7.30 12.44
N GLU A 59 9.48 -8.10 13.49
CA GLU A 59 8.82 -9.40 13.66
C GLU A 59 7.29 -9.26 13.70
N ARG A 60 6.79 -8.23 14.41
CA ARG A 60 5.35 -7.92 14.46
C ARG A 60 4.80 -7.60 13.07
N VAL A 61 5.52 -6.83 12.25
CA VAL A 61 5.11 -6.49 10.88
C VAL A 61 5.12 -7.73 9.99
N VAL A 62 6.20 -8.51 10.00
CA VAL A 62 6.35 -9.72 9.17
C VAL A 62 5.28 -10.75 9.52
N GLY A 63 5.12 -11.10 10.80
CA GLY A 63 4.14 -12.10 11.21
C GLY A 63 2.70 -11.68 10.91
N ALA A 64 2.40 -10.37 10.97
CA ALA A 64 1.08 -9.88 10.56
C ALA A 64 0.84 -9.98 9.05
N ILE A 65 1.88 -9.76 8.23
CA ILE A 65 1.80 -9.93 6.78
C ILE A 65 1.56 -11.40 6.44
N GLU A 66 2.38 -12.32 6.96
CA GLU A 66 2.27 -13.77 6.71
C GLU A 66 0.86 -14.26 7.03
N SER A 67 0.39 -14.01 8.25
CA SER A 67 -0.94 -14.42 8.69
C SER A 67 -2.08 -13.79 7.86
N THR A 68 -1.92 -12.55 7.38
CA THR A 68 -2.92 -11.90 6.53
C THR A 68 -2.98 -12.53 5.13
N VAL A 69 -1.84 -12.92 4.57
CA VAL A 69 -1.77 -13.59 3.26
C VAL A 69 -2.34 -15.01 3.36
N GLU A 70 -1.97 -15.76 4.39
CA GLU A 70 -2.49 -17.13 4.62
C GLU A 70 -4.01 -17.15 4.82
N SER A 71 -4.58 -16.17 5.53
CA SER A 71 -6.02 -16.08 5.78
C SER A 71 -6.84 -15.64 4.56
N SER A 72 -6.19 -15.30 3.44
CA SER A 72 -6.83 -14.84 2.21
C SER A 72 -7.01 -15.96 1.17
N HIS A 73 -6.66 -17.20 1.53
CA HIS A 73 -6.97 -18.43 0.80
C HIS A 73 -8.23 -19.11 1.35
#